data_AF-A0A1B1TLV6-F1
#
_entry.id   AF-A0A1B1TLV6-F1
#
_cell.length_a   1.000
_cell.length_b   1.000
_cell.length_c   1.000
_cell.angle_alpha   90.00
_cell.angle_beta   90.00
_cell.angle_gamma   90.00
#
_symmetry.space_group_name_H-M   'P 1'
#
loop_
_entity.id
_entity.type
_entity.pdbx_description
1 polymer ?
#
loop_
_entity_poly.entity_id
_entity_poly.type
_entity_poly.pdbx_seq_one_letter_code
_entity_poly.pdbx_strand_id
1 'polypeptide(L)'
;MTTALFTAPRTLLQMIATGAVFVSGFSANALPSTASPLTVSPAQDATDLFFADYTWCDAKMLGEFWGEGPGNAKVSAGKLLQDGDYQTVETKLTAARDYYGGQGLCNFTDEGFSYDDMVVVAEYWDISVTEAKTAIANKLEWGLPGVAHDIVEMAYTEQSHYDPAAIVETIAFENLNRDGHTLGYFVQRADGLWVELTAAGEEIFYFNEIERDPLVVTLFDASRNMEIHLDYHFNQIQYRYSSDQGAPKPLYAMGF
;
A
#
# COMPACT_ATOMS: atom_id res chain seq x y z
N MET A 1 20.57 47.97 0.74
CA MET A 1 21.49 47.83 1.88
C MET A 1 21.36 46.42 2.42
N THR A 2 22.48 45.70 2.43
CA THR A 2 22.80 44.49 3.22
C THR A 2 21.98 43.19 3.02
N THR A 3 22.51 42.38 2.10
CA THR A 3 22.47 40.91 2.04
C THR A 3 23.19 40.29 3.23
N ALA A 4 22.71 39.17 3.77
CA ALA A 4 23.50 38.28 4.64
C ALA A 4 23.23 36.81 4.26
N LEU A 5 24.21 36.22 3.57
CA LEU A 5 24.34 34.79 3.30
C LEU A 5 25.03 34.13 4.50
N PHE A 6 24.47 33.07 5.06
CA PHE A 6 25.15 32.21 6.02
C PHE A 6 25.81 31.05 5.27
N THR A 7 27.14 31.10 5.14
CA THR A 7 28.00 30.00 4.70
C THR A 7 28.59 29.31 5.92
N ALA A 8 28.37 27.99 6.07
CA ALA A 8 29.09 27.15 7.02
C ALA A 8 30.40 26.63 6.40
N PRO A 9 31.54 26.60 7.13
CA PRO A 9 32.78 26.04 6.61
C PRO A 9 32.86 24.52 6.84
N ARG A 10 33.25 23.79 5.78
CA ARG A 10 33.72 22.40 5.84
C ARG A 10 35.12 22.37 6.45
N THR A 11 35.31 21.65 7.55
CA THR A 11 36.65 21.43 8.13
C THR A 11 37.17 20.05 7.74
N LEU A 12 38.29 20.08 7.00
CA LEU A 12 39.14 18.96 6.62
C LEU A 12 39.95 18.51 7.86
N LEU A 13 39.96 17.22 8.20
CA LEU A 13 40.94 16.66 9.12
C LEU A 13 41.71 15.53 8.43
N GLN A 14 42.91 15.87 7.95
CA GLN A 14 43.98 14.91 7.69
C GLN A 14 44.73 14.70 9.00
N MET A 15 44.97 13.44 9.38
CA MET A 15 46.11 13.12 10.23
C MET A 15 46.90 11.94 9.68
N ILE A 16 48.20 12.13 9.80
CA ILE A 16 49.34 11.47 9.19
C ILE A 16 49.61 10.11 9.84
N ALA A 17 50.08 9.18 9.01
CA ALA A 17 50.63 7.89 9.38
C ALA A 17 51.94 8.02 10.18
N THR A 18 52.14 7.15 11.18
CA THR A 18 53.49 6.79 11.65
C THR A 18 53.49 5.32 12.02
N GLY A 19 54.35 4.56 11.35
CA GLY A 19 54.46 3.12 11.51
C GLY A 19 55.30 2.69 12.70
N ALA A 20 55.14 1.42 13.09
CA ALA A 20 56.16 0.65 13.78
C ALA A 20 56.04 -0.82 13.35
N VAL A 21 57.17 -1.34 12.87
CA VAL A 21 57.40 -2.72 12.46
C VAL A 21 57.59 -3.61 13.70
N PHE A 22 56.98 -4.78 13.73
CA PHE A 22 57.50 -5.93 14.49
C PHE A 22 57.34 -7.21 13.66
N VAL A 23 58.46 -7.93 13.54
CA VAL A 23 58.64 -9.21 12.86
C VAL A 23 58.48 -10.33 13.90
N SER A 24 57.69 -11.38 13.60
CA SER A 24 58.12 -12.79 13.68
C SER A 24 56.94 -13.77 13.59
N GLY A 25 56.94 -14.56 12.50
CA GLY A 25 56.71 -16.00 12.48
C GLY A 25 55.47 -16.59 13.16
N PHE A 26 54.43 -16.84 12.36
CA PHE A 26 53.59 -18.04 12.50
C PHE A 26 53.34 -18.63 11.11
N SER A 27 53.92 -19.80 10.84
CA SER A 27 53.49 -20.65 9.73
C SER A 27 52.13 -21.23 10.10
N ALA A 28 51.06 -20.61 9.62
CA ALA A 28 49.76 -21.25 9.58
C ALA A 28 49.58 -21.85 8.17
N ASN A 29 49.59 -23.17 8.08
CA ASN A 29 49.06 -23.87 6.92
C ASN A 29 47.59 -23.43 6.75
N ALA A 30 47.32 -22.51 5.85
CA ALA A 30 45.97 -22.24 5.39
C ALA A 30 45.53 -23.46 4.58
N LEU A 31 44.74 -24.33 5.22
CA LEU A 31 43.94 -25.31 4.51
C LEU A 31 43.12 -24.58 3.43
N PRO A 32 43.02 -25.12 2.20
CA PRO A 32 42.07 -24.58 1.24
C PRO A 32 40.66 -24.72 1.83
N SER A 33 40.07 -23.58 2.19
CA SER A 33 38.65 -23.47 2.49
C SER A 33 37.90 -23.74 1.19
N THR A 34 37.53 -25.00 0.97
CA THR A 34 36.53 -25.35 -0.02
C THR A 34 35.21 -24.81 0.50
N ALA A 35 34.78 -23.66 -0.03
CA ALA A 35 33.40 -23.21 0.11
C ALA A 35 32.50 -24.35 -0.41
N SER A 36 31.74 -24.97 0.49
CA SER A 36 30.73 -25.94 0.09
C SER A 36 29.76 -25.27 -0.88
N PRO A 37 29.39 -25.89 -2.01
CA PRO A 37 28.32 -25.38 -2.84
C PRO A 37 27.05 -25.30 -1.99
N LEU A 38 26.34 -24.17 -2.08
CA LEU A 38 25.02 -24.00 -1.47
C LEU A 38 24.05 -25.00 -2.10
N THR A 39 23.88 -26.16 -1.48
CA THR A 39 22.73 -27.02 -1.74
C THR A 39 21.53 -26.35 -1.08
N VAL A 40 20.74 -25.60 -1.86
CA VAL A 40 19.45 -25.10 -1.41
C VAL A 40 18.58 -26.30 -1.06
N SER A 41 18.05 -26.33 0.15
CA SER A 41 17.19 -27.42 0.61
C SER A 41 15.83 -27.32 -0.10
N PRO A 42 15.17 -28.43 -0.48
CA PRO A 42 13.83 -28.40 -1.07
C PRO A 42 12.80 -27.62 -0.23
N ALA A 43 13.00 -27.54 1.09
CA ALA A 43 12.18 -26.72 1.97
C ALA A 43 12.39 -25.22 1.80
N GLN A 44 13.62 -24.77 1.49
CA GLN A 44 13.92 -23.37 1.17
C GLN A 44 13.30 -23.00 -0.18
N ASP A 45 13.42 -23.86 -1.19
CA ASP A 45 12.77 -23.65 -2.49
C ASP A 45 11.24 -23.50 -2.35
N ALA A 46 10.61 -24.27 -1.44
CA ALA A 46 9.17 -24.18 -1.21
C ALA A 46 8.79 -22.85 -0.54
N THR A 47 9.57 -22.41 0.45
CA THR A 47 9.29 -21.13 1.12
C THR A 47 9.52 -19.93 0.23
N ASP A 48 10.54 -19.99 -0.64
CA ASP A 48 10.85 -18.92 -1.57
C ASP A 48 9.77 -18.84 -2.66
N LEU A 49 9.27 -19.98 -3.13
CA LEU A 49 8.16 -20.04 -4.08
C LEU A 49 6.85 -19.50 -3.48
N PHE A 50 6.58 -19.78 -2.20
CA PHE A 50 5.43 -19.18 -1.52
C PHE A 50 5.55 -17.66 -1.46
N PHE A 51 6.68 -17.13 -1.00
CA PHE A 51 6.85 -15.67 -0.87
C PHE A 51 7.02 -14.92 -2.20
N ALA A 52 7.02 -15.62 -3.34
CA ALA A 52 6.99 -14.96 -4.64
C ALA A 52 5.68 -14.21 -4.87
N ASP A 53 4.55 -14.80 -4.44
CA ASP A 53 3.20 -14.29 -4.71
C ASP A 53 2.32 -14.15 -3.45
N TYR A 54 2.75 -14.71 -2.31
CA TYR A 54 1.98 -14.74 -1.07
C TYR A 54 2.72 -14.07 0.09
N THR A 55 1.97 -13.64 1.09
CA THR A 55 2.53 -12.90 2.21
C THR A 55 2.58 -13.68 3.52
N TRP A 56 3.19 -13.09 4.55
CA TRP A 56 3.19 -13.71 5.88
C TRP A 56 1.79 -13.78 6.49
N CYS A 57 0.91 -12.83 6.19
CA CYS A 57 -0.49 -12.91 6.58
C CYS A 57 -1.16 -14.13 5.93
N ASP A 58 -0.92 -14.38 4.65
CA ASP A 58 -1.47 -15.56 3.96
C ASP A 58 -1.04 -16.88 4.60
N ALA A 59 0.20 -16.97 5.07
CA ALA A 59 0.69 -18.12 5.81
C ALA A 59 -0.07 -18.33 7.13
N LYS A 60 -0.45 -17.25 7.83
CA LYS A 60 -1.28 -17.33 9.04
C LYS A 60 -2.71 -17.76 8.70
N MET A 61 -3.30 -17.20 7.66
CA MET A 61 -4.64 -17.55 7.21
C MET A 61 -4.72 -19.03 6.82
N LEU A 62 -3.77 -19.51 6.02
CA LEU A 62 -3.66 -20.92 5.64
C LEU A 62 -3.37 -21.84 6.83
N GLY A 63 -2.52 -21.40 7.76
CA GLY A 63 -2.24 -22.16 8.98
C GLY A 63 -3.49 -22.38 9.81
N GLU A 64 -4.26 -21.32 10.05
CA GLU A 64 -5.51 -21.42 10.77
C GLU A 64 -6.51 -22.35 10.03
N PHE A 65 -6.61 -22.22 8.71
CA PHE A 65 -7.50 -23.05 7.90
C PHE A 65 -7.10 -24.54 7.87
N TRP A 66 -5.81 -24.85 7.79
CA TRP A 66 -5.28 -26.22 7.77
C TRP A 66 -5.09 -26.83 9.16
N GLY A 67 -5.25 -26.03 10.22
CA GLY A 67 -5.00 -26.47 11.59
C GLY A 67 -3.51 -26.69 11.88
N GLU A 68 -2.63 -25.91 11.24
CA GLU A 68 -1.19 -25.95 11.43
C GLU A 68 -0.59 -24.57 11.71
N GLY A 69 0.64 -24.53 12.23
CA GLY A 69 1.31 -23.26 12.48
C GLY A 69 1.67 -22.54 11.15
N PRO A 70 1.72 -21.19 11.13
CA PRO A 70 1.98 -20.41 9.92
C PRO A 70 3.28 -20.78 9.20
N GLY A 71 4.32 -21.15 9.95
CA GLY A 71 5.58 -21.63 9.38
C GLY A 71 5.44 -22.93 8.59
N ASN A 72 4.58 -23.85 9.04
CA ASN A 72 4.29 -25.10 8.33
C ASN A 72 3.39 -24.83 7.12
N ALA A 73 2.34 -24.00 7.30
CA ALA A 73 1.45 -23.60 6.23
C ALA A 73 2.20 -23.00 5.04
N LYS A 74 3.14 -22.10 5.29
CA LYS A 74 4.04 -21.58 4.26
C LYS A 74 4.73 -22.71 3.46
N VAL A 75 5.28 -23.71 4.14
CA VAL A 75 6.00 -24.83 3.50
C VAL A 75 5.02 -25.75 2.75
N SER A 76 3.86 -26.04 3.33
CA SER A 76 2.80 -26.85 2.73
C SER A 76 2.28 -26.20 1.45
N ALA A 77 1.95 -24.91 1.51
CA ALA A 77 1.56 -24.11 0.36
C ALA A 77 2.67 -24.06 -0.69
N GLY A 78 3.91 -23.79 -0.28
CA GLY A 78 5.08 -23.81 -1.14
C GLY A 78 5.26 -25.10 -1.93
N LYS A 79 5.01 -26.26 -1.32
CA LYS A 79 5.06 -27.55 -2.00
C LYS A 79 3.94 -27.73 -3.02
N LEU A 80 2.73 -27.29 -2.70
CA LEU A 80 1.62 -27.30 -3.66
C LEU A 80 1.97 -26.45 -4.88
N LEU A 81 2.56 -25.27 -4.68
CA LEU A 81 3.03 -24.40 -5.76
C LEU A 81 4.14 -25.07 -6.60
N GLN A 82 5.09 -25.79 -5.96
CA GLN A 82 6.14 -26.53 -6.65
C GLN A 82 5.58 -27.63 -7.55
N ASP A 83 4.51 -28.29 -7.09
CA ASP A 83 3.80 -29.33 -7.84
C ASP A 83 2.86 -28.76 -8.91
N GLY A 84 2.75 -27.43 -9.03
CA GLY A 84 1.88 -26.72 -9.96
C GLY A 84 0.41 -26.63 -9.53
N ASP A 85 0.10 -26.96 -8.27
CA ASP A 85 -1.23 -26.92 -7.69
C ASP A 85 -1.56 -25.54 -7.06
N TYR A 86 -1.48 -24.49 -7.88
CA TYR A 86 -1.84 -23.12 -7.52
C TYR A 86 -3.31 -23.01 -7.07
N GLN A 87 -4.20 -23.75 -7.73
CA GLN A 87 -5.63 -23.69 -7.48
C GLN A 87 -5.99 -24.13 -6.06
N THR A 88 -5.34 -25.17 -5.53
CA THR A 88 -5.57 -25.58 -4.15
C THR A 88 -5.15 -24.49 -3.18
N VAL A 89 -3.99 -23.85 -3.37
CA VAL A 89 -3.54 -22.76 -2.50
C VAL A 89 -4.56 -21.60 -2.52
N GLU A 90 -4.94 -21.12 -3.71
CA GLU A 90 -5.90 -20.02 -3.88
C GLU A 90 -7.27 -20.33 -3.28
N THR A 91 -7.79 -21.53 -3.54
CA THR A 91 -9.13 -21.91 -3.03
C THR A 91 -9.14 -21.98 -1.51
N LYS A 92 -8.05 -22.47 -0.90
CA LYS A 92 -7.95 -22.61 0.56
C LYS A 92 -7.71 -21.27 1.22
N LEU A 93 -6.85 -20.43 0.63
CA LEU A 93 -6.60 -19.09 1.10
C LEU A 93 -7.85 -18.22 1.00
N THR A 94 -8.59 -18.28 -0.12
CA THR A 94 -9.90 -17.61 -0.27
C THR A 94 -10.86 -18.03 0.84
N ALA A 95 -11.03 -19.34 1.06
CA ALA A 95 -11.89 -19.84 2.13
C ALA A 95 -11.43 -19.41 3.54
N ALA A 96 -10.11 -19.30 3.76
CA ALA A 96 -9.55 -18.79 4.99
C ALA A 96 -9.88 -17.31 5.18
N ARG A 97 -9.72 -16.48 4.14
CA ARG A 97 -10.05 -15.05 4.17
C ARG A 97 -11.54 -14.81 4.39
N ASP A 98 -12.40 -15.57 3.72
CA ASP A 98 -13.86 -15.50 3.91
C ASP A 98 -14.28 -15.80 5.36
N TYR A 99 -13.62 -16.77 6.00
CA TYR A 99 -13.98 -17.19 7.33
C TYR A 99 -13.33 -16.33 8.41
N TYR A 100 -12.03 -16.05 8.30
CA TYR A 100 -11.23 -15.39 9.35
C TYR A 100 -10.95 -13.90 9.09
N GLY A 101 -11.33 -13.36 7.94
CA GLY A 101 -11.15 -11.95 7.61
C GLY A 101 -11.77 -11.03 8.67
N GLY A 102 -10.96 -10.10 9.18
CA GLY A 102 -11.34 -9.14 10.22
C GLY A 102 -11.31 -9.68 11.65
N GLN A 103 -10.82 -10.90 11.88
CA GLN A 103 -10.76 -11.51 13.22
C GLN A 103 -9.45 -11.24 13.96
N GLY A 104 -8.49 -10.53 13.37
CA GLY A 104 -7.23 -10.16 14.03
C GLY A 104 -6.19 -11.29 14.06
N LEU A 105 -6.18 -12.13 13.02
CA LEU A 105 -5.12 -13.11 12.76
C LEU A 105 -3.82 -12.45 12.32
N CYS A 106 -3.91 -11.38 11.54
CA CYS A 106 -2.76 -10.68 11.00
C CYS A 106 -2.48 -9.39 11.77
N ASN A 107 -1.26 -8.90 11.62
CA ASN A 107 -0.77 -7.69 12.25
C ASN A 107 -0.25 -6.76 11.13
N PHE A 108 -0.42 -5.45 11.29
CA PHE A 108 0.12 -4.47 10.34
C PHE A 108 1.62 -4.67 10.10
N THR A 109 2.38 -5.14 11.10
CA THR A 109 3.81 -5.44 10.94
C THR A 109 4.14 -6.61 10.01
N ASP A 110 3.16 -7.43 9.63
CA ASP A 110 3.38 -8.62 8.79
C ASP A 110 3.82 -8.27 7.36
N GLU A 111 3.46 -7.08 6.87
CA GLU A 111 3.92 -6.50 5.58
C GLU A 111 5.02 -5.44 5.77
N GLY A 112 5.61 -5.36 6.96
CA GLY A 112 6.69 -4.40 7.25
C GLY A 112 6.25 -2.97 7.56
N PHE A 113 4.95 -2.70 7.73
CA PHE A 113 4.48 -1.41 8.25
C PHE A 113 5.00 -1.16 9.67
N SER A 114 5.44 0.08 9.90
CA SER A 114 5.98 0.55 11.16
C SER A 114 4.92 1.19 12.04
N TYR A 115 5.27 1.45 13.31
CA TYR A 115 4.41 2.24 14.19
C TYR A 115 4.18 3.65 13.66
N ASP A 116 5.22 4.27 13.09
CA ASP A 116 5.17 5.65 12.58
C ASP A 116 4.20 5.74 11.40
N ASP A 117 4.16 4.73 10.52
CA ASP A 117 3.17 4.66 9.44
C ASP A 117 1.74 4.69 9.98
N MET A 118 1.48 4.01 11.10
CA MET A 118 0.15 3.99 11.72
C MET A 118 -0.18 5.29 12.44
N VAL A 119 0.83 6.09 12.84
CA VAL A 119 0.62 7.45 13.35
C VAL A 119 0.16 8.36 12.22
N VAL A 120 0.79 8.29 11.06
CA VAL A 120 0.43 9.09 9.89
C VAL A 120 -0.96 8.70 9.38
N VAL A 121 -1.26 7.40 9.28
CA VAL A 121 -2.61 6.92 8.92
C VAL A 121 -3.66 7.36 9.95
N ALA A 122 -3.34 7.33 11.24
CA ALA A 122 -4.26 7.76 12.29
C ALA A 122 -4.57 9.26 12.22
N GLU A 123 -3.57 10.08 11.91
CA GLU A 123 -3.73 11.51 11.68
C GLU A 123 -4.56 11.79 10.41
N TYR A 124 -4.24 11.11 9.31
CA TYR A 124 -4.95 11.17 8.02
C TYR A 124 -6.45 10.85 8.14
N TRP A 125 -6.81 9.86 8.97
CA TRP A 125 -8.19 9.43 9.14
C TRP A 125 -8.92 10.02 10.36
N ASP A 126 -8.25 10.86 11.16
CA ASP A 126 -8.76 11.35 12.46
C ASP A 126 -9.26 10.22 13.39
N ILE A 127 -8.45 9.17 13.53
CA ILE A 127 -8.73 8.01 14.38
C ILE A 127 -7.59 7.75 15.38
N SER A 128 -7.79 6.80 16.29
CA SER A 128 -6.70 6.37 17.16
C SER A 128 -5.67 5.54 16.40
N VAL A 129 -4.39 5.62 16.79
CA VAL A 129 -3.32 4.75 16.26
C VAL A 129 -3.65 3.26 16.41
N THR A 130 -4.37 2.89 17.46
CA THR A 130 -4.84 1.51 17.65
C THR A 130 -5.86 1.09 16.58
N GLU A 131 -6.75 2.00 16.22
CA GLU A 131 -7.73 1.77 15.16
C GLU A 131 -7.07 1.72 13.79
N ALA A 132 -6.10 2.59 13.50
CA ALA A 132 -5.29 2.55 12.28
C ALA A 132 -4.57 1.21 12.11
N LYS A 133 -3.90 0.71 13.16
CA LYS A 133 -3.27 -0.62 13.18
C LYS A 133 -4.25 -1.73 12.83
N THR A 134 -5.46 -1.67 13.41
CA THR A 134 -6.49 -2.68 13.21
C THR A 134 -7.06 -2.60 11.79
N ALA A 135 -7.30 -1.40 11.28
CA ALA A 135 -7.80 -1.18 9.92
C ALA A 135 -6.79 -1.67 8.87
N ILE A 136 -5.50 -1.36 9.03
CA ILE A 136 -4.44 -1.84 8.13
C ILE A 136 -4.29 -3.36 8.22
N ALA A 137 -4.23 -3.93 9.43
CA ALA A 137 -4.19 -5.38 9.59
C ALA A 137 -5.40 -6.08 8.95
N ASN A 138 -6.59 -5.50 9.08
CA ASN A 138 -7.80 -6.00 8.44
C ASN A 138 -7.64 -6.07 6.92
N LYS A 139 -7.08 -5.04 6.26
CA LYS A 139 -6.80 -5.09 4.80
C LYS A 139 -5.90 -6.27 4.42
N LEU A 140 -4.89 -6.58 5.24
CA LEU A 140 -4.02 -7.74 5.01
C LEU A 140 -4.80 -9.05 5.06
N GLU A 141 -5.71 -9.19 6.04
CA GLU A 141 -6.55 -10.38 6.18
C GLU A 141 -7.51 -10.59 5.01
N TRP A 142 -7.91 -9.51 4.31
CA TRP A 142 -8.69 -9.60 3.08
C TRP A 142 -7.84 -9.87 1.83
N GLY A 143 -6.52 -10.03 1.97
CA GLY A 143 -5.62 -10.23 0.84
C GLY A 143 -5.40 -8.95 0.03
N LEU A 144 -5.45 -7.79 0.68
CA LEU A 144 -5.30 -6.47 0.06
C LEU A 144 -4.03 -5.73 0.55
N PRO A 145 -2.82 -6.33 0.48
CA PRO A 145 -1.60 -5.66 0.93
C PRO A 145 -1.28 -4.42 0.11
N GLY A 146 -1.57 -4.42 -1.21
CA GLY A 146 -1.43 -3.23 -2.06
C GLY A 146 -2.25 -2.05 -1.54
N VAL A 147 -3.52 -2.28 -1.23
CA VAL A 147 -4.41 -1.24 -0.66
C VAL A 147 -3.86 -0.71 0.68
N ALA A 148 -3.30 -1.59 1.52
CA ALA A 148 -2.67 -1.16 2.77
C ALA A 148 -1.45 -0.25 2.53
N HIS A 149 -0.63 -0.55 1.52
CA HIS A 149 0.52 0.29 1.13
C HIS A 149 0.05 1.63 0.57
N ASP A 150 -0.94 1.62 -0.33
CA ASP A 150 -1.51 2.83 -0.92
C ASP A 150 -2.04 3.77 0.16
N ILE A 151 -2.75 3.24 1.18
CA ILE A 151 -3.26 4.04 2.30
C ILE A 151 -2.13 4.74 3.06
N VAL A 152 -1.04 4.04 3.35
CA VAL A 152 0.10 4.62 4.06
C VAL A 152 0.76 5.70 3.20
N GLU A 153 0.96 5.44 1.92
CA GLU A 153 1.51 6.41 0.96
C GLU A 153 0.63 7.65 0.82
N MET A 154 -0.70 7.49 0.76
CA MET A 154 -1.67 8.58 0.78
C MET A 154 -1.54 9.44 2.03
N ALA A 155 -1.46 8.80 3.19
CA ALA A 155 -1.39 9.49 4.47
C ALA A 155 -0.12 10.38 4.53
N TYR A 156 1.01 9.89 4.01
CA TYR A 156 2.23 10.70 3.88
C TYR A 156 2.11 11.82 2.83
N THR A 157 1.40 11.56 1.73
CA THR A 157 1.23 12.53 0.65
C THR A 157 0.36 13.70 1.08
N GLU A 158 -0.77 13.44 1.77
CA GLU A 158 -1.62 14.51 2.31
C GLU A 158 -0.85 15.39 3.29
N GLN A 159 -0.06 14.78 4.19
CA GLN A 159 0.75 15.51 5.17
C GLN A 159 1.81 16.42 4.52
N SER A 160 2.24 16.15 3.28
CA SER A 160 3.36 16.86 2.63
C SER A 160 2.96 17.82 1.49
N HIS A 161 1.70 17.81 1.01
CA HIS A 161 1.27 18.62 -0.15
C HIS A 161 -0.15 19.22 -0.08
N TYR A 162 -0.88 19.09 1.03
CA TYR A 162 -2.21 19.68 1.15
C TYR A 162 -2.15 21.21 1.33
N ASP A 163 -2.49 21.97 0.28
CA ASP A 163 -2.90 23.37 0.38
C ASP A 163 -4.43 23.46 0.19
N PRO A 164 -5.20 23.78 1.25
CA PRO A 164 -6.66 23.86 1.16
C PRO A 164 -7.16 24.96 0.20
N ALA A 165 -6.30 25.90 -0.17
CA ALA A 165 -6.61 26.94 -1.15
C ALA A 165 -6.24 26.56 -2.59
N ALA A 166 -5.48 25.48 -2.80
CA ALA A 166 -5.16 25.01 -4.13
C ALA A 166 -6.39 24.33 -4.76
N ILE A 167 -6.73 24.80 -5.97
CA ILE A 167 -7.75 24.24 -6.83
C ILE A 167 -7.13 24.10 -8.20
N VAL A 168 -6.84 22.86 -8.60
CA VAL A 168 -6.32 22.51 -9.93
C VAL A 168 -7.47 22.34 -10.91
N GLU A 169 -8.47 21.55 -10.50
CA GLU A 169 -9.65 21.21 -11.29
C GLU A 169 -10.88 21.14 -10.38
N THR A 170 -12.06 21.46 -10.91
CA THR A 170 -13.32 21.38 -10.15
C THR A 170 -14.44 20.92 -11.08
N ILE A 171 -15.18 19.91 -10.65
CA ILE A 171 -16.27 19.29 -11.38
C ILE A 171 -17.50 19.31 -10.47
N ALA A 172 -18.56 20.00 -10.87
CA ALA A 172 -19.82 19.95 -10.15
C ALA A 172 -20.58 18.65 -10.47
N PHE A 173 -21.37 18.15 -9.53
CA PHE A 173 -22.26 17.02 -9.79
C PHE A 173 -23.69 17.25 -9.31
N GLU A 174 -24.63 16.61 -10.00
CA GLU A 174 -26.07 16.76 -9.84
C GLU A 174 -26.79 15.40 -9.87
N ASN A 175 -28.07 15.38 -9.50
CA ASN A 175 -28.92 14.20 -9.71
C ASN A 175 -28.97 13.80 -11.19
N LEU A 176 -28.94 12.49 -11.45
CA LEU A 176 -29.00 11.90 -12.81
C LEU A 176 -30.22 12.35 -13.64
N ASN A 177 -31.29 12.84 -12.98
CA ASN A 177 -32.52 13.31 -13.62
C ASN A 177 -32.50 14.79 -14.06
N ARG A 178 -31.35 15.49 -13.97
CA ARG A 178 -31.16 16.91 -14.38
C ARG A 178 -32.14 17.88 -13.73
N ASP A 179 -32.24 17.85 -12.41
CA ASP A 179 -32.97 18.88 -11.66
C ASP A 179 -32.19 20.20 -11.54
N GLY A 180 -30.99 20.30 -12.15
CA GLY A 180 -30.19 21.53 -12.25
C GLY A 180 -29.62 22.04 -10.92
N HIS A 181 -29.78 21.27 -9.85
CA HIS A 181 -29.29 21.60 -8.52
C HIS A 181 -27.98 20.86 -8.24
N THR A 182 -26.90 21.62 -8.10
CA THR A 182 -25.60 21.11 -7.67
C THR A 182 -25.70 20.48 -6.28
N LEU A 183 -25.31 19.22 -6.20
CA LEU A 183 -25.26 18.44 -4.97
C LEU A 183 -23.90 18.54 -4.28
N GLY A 184 -22.85 18.75 -5.07
CA GLY A 184 -21.48 18.83 -4.59
C GLY A 184 -20.48 19.00 -5.72
N TYR A 185 -19.21 18.83 -5.38
CA TYR A 185 -18.08 19.02 -6.29
C TYR A 185 -17.03 17.94 -6.10
N PHE A 186 -16.36 17.52 -7.17
CA PHE A 186 -15.03 16.90 -7.09
C PHE A 186 -13.99 17.97 -7.38
N VAL A 187 -13.03 18.14 -6.47
CA VAL A 187 -11.98 19.16 -6.56
C VAL A 187 -10.63 18.49 -6.51
N GLN A 188 -9.81 18.72 -7.53
CA GLN A 188 -8.41 18.33 -7.51
C GLN A 188 -7.61 19.37 -6.71
N ARG A 189 -7.07 18.97 -5.56
CA ARG A 189 -6.33 19.85 -4.64
C ARG A 189 -4.84 19.92 -4.98
N ALA A 190 -4.29 18.81 -5.43
CA ALA A 190 -2.91 18.67 -5.86
C ALA A 190 -2.83 17.63 -6.99
N ASP A 191 -1.65 17.46 -7.58
CA ASP A 191 -1.44 16.41 -8.58
C ASP A 191 -1.87 15.05 -8.03
N GLY A 192 -2.77 14.38 -8.73
CA GLY A 192 -3.38 13.12 -8.31
C GLY A 192 -4.30 13.12 -7.07
N LEU A 193 -4.43 14.22 -6.32
CA LEU A 193 -5.28 14.28 -5.12
C LEU A 193 -6.63 14.94 -5.40
N TRP A 194 -7.71 14.17 -5.22
CA TRP A 194 -9.08 14.61 -5.44
C TRP A 194 -9.90 14.54 -4.16
N VAL A 195 -10.82 15.50 -4.01
CA VAL A 195 -11.70 15.62 -2.84
C VAL A 195 -13.13 15.82 -3.31
N GLU A 196 -14.07 15.06 -2.75
CA GLU A 196 -15.50 15.33 -2.90
C GLU A 196 -15.96 16.32 -1.82
N LEU A 197 -16.68 17.36 -2.25
CA LEU A 197 -17.23 18.42 -1.43
C LEU A 197 -18.76 18.38 -1.47
N THR A 198 -19.41 18.72 -0.36
CA THR A 198 -20.84 19.05 -0.36
C THR A 198 -21.10 20.34 -1.16
N ALA A 199 -22.37 20.62 -1.48
CA ALA A 199 -22.76 21.91 -2.08
C ALA A 199 -22.35 23.13 -1.23
N ALA A 200 -22.15 22.96 0.08
CA ALA A 200 -21.66 24.01 0.99
C ALA A 200 -20.13 24.14 1.00
N GLY A 201 -19.41 23.25 0.31
CA GLY A 201 -17.95 23.22 0.25
C GLY A 201 -17.28 22.44 1.37
N GLU A 202 -18.03 21.61 2.11
CA GLU A 202 -17.47 20.75 3.16
C GLU A 202 -16.85 19.50 2.53
N GLU A 203 -15.61 19.18 2.89
CA GLU A 203 -14.90 17.99 2.38
C GLU A 203 -15.48 16.72 3.00
N ILE A 204 -15.81 15.71 2.17
CA ILE A 204 -16.48 14.49 2.62
C ILE A 204 -15.75 13.20 2.23
N PHE A 205 -15.04 13.18 1.10
CA PHE A 205 -14.26 12.01 0.67
C PHE A 205 -13.00 12.43 -0.04
N TYR A 206 -11.96 11.60 0.05
CA TYR A 206 -10.66 11.79 -0.56
C TYR A 206 -10.36 10.63 -1.50
N PHE A 207 -9.76 10.94 -2.64
CA PHE A 207 -9.48 9.98 -3.69
C PHE A 207 -8.10 10.23 -4.31
N ASN A 208 -7.47 9.16 -4.76
CA ASN A 208 -6.32 9.26 -5.64
C ASN A 208 -6.73 9.07 -7.08
N GLU A 209 -6.19 9.88 -7.96
CA GLU A 209 -6.18 9.58 -9.38
C GLU A 209 -5.26 8.38 -9.66
N ILE A 210 -5.83 7.31 -10.18
CA ILE A 210 -5.09 6.09 -10.55
C ILE A 210 -4.92 5.97 -12.06
N GLU A 211 -5.76 6.65 -12.84
CA GLU A 211 -5.66 6.70 -14.28
C GLU A 211 -6.26 8.01 -14.78
N ARG A 212 -5.60 8.65 -15.74
CA ARG A 212 -6.15 9.77 -16.49
C ARG A 212 -5.91 9.59 -17.96
N ASP A 213 -7.00 9.66 -18.70
CA ASP A 213 -7.00 9.83 -20.14
C ASP A 213 -7.84 11.08 -20.51
N PRO A 214 -7.87 11.48 -21.79
CA PRO A 214 -8.61 12.69 -22.20
C PRO A 214 -10.13 12.66 -21.99
N LEU A 215 -10.73 11.50 -21.73
CA LEU A 215 -12.17 11.29 -21.62
C LEU A 215 -12.62 10.82 -20.24
N VAL A 216 -11.73 10.20 -19.46
CA VAL A 216 -12.04 9.68 -18.13
C VAL A 216 -10.88 9.97 -17.18
N VAL A 217 -11.22 10.43 -15.98
CA VAL A 217 -10.33 10.42 -14.82
C VAL A 217 -10.84 9.37 -13.85
N THR A 218 -10.02 8.37 -13.57
CA THR A 218 -10.33 7.30 -12.62
C THR A 218 -9.71 7.62 -11.29
N LEU A 219 -10.57 7.72 -10.28
CA LEU A 219 -10.21 7.97 -8.90
C LEU A 219 -10.42 6.71 -8.08
N PHE A 220 -9.54 6.42 -7.13
CA PHE A 220 -9.68 5.32 -6.20
C PHE A 220 -9.91 5.83 -4.78
N ASP A 221 -10.95 5.29 -4.15
CA ASP A 221 -11.19 5.40 -2.72
C ASP A 221 -10.78 4.10 -2.02
N ALA A 222 -9.61 4.14 -1.39
CA ALA A 222 -9.05 3.02 -0.65
C ALA A 222 -9.86 2.65 0.61
N SER A 223 -10.55 3.61 1.23
CA SER A 223 -11.35 3.37 2.43
C SER A 223 -12.52 2.42 2.14
N ARG A 224 -13.10 2.54 0.93
CA ARG A 224 -14.27 1.76 0.48
C ARG A 224 -13.96 0.73 -0.61
N ASN A 225 -12.69 0.63 -1.05
CA ASN A 225 -12.26 -0.23 -2.16
C ASN A 225 -13.12 -0.04 -3.42
N MET A 226 -13.31 1.22 -3.81
CA MET A 226 -14.12 1.60 -4.97
C MET A 226 -13.41 2.58 -5.87
N GLU A 227 -13.80 2.58 -7.13
CA GLU A 227 -13.38 3.53 -8.13
C GLU A 227 -14.52 4.49 -8.44
N ILE A 228 -14.18 5.77 -8.57
CA ILE A 228 -15.02 6.82 -9.13
C ILE A 228 -14.47 7.19 -10.49
N HIS A 229 -15.31 7.15 -11.51
CA HIS A 229 -14.95 7.48 -12.88
C HIS A 229 -15.61 8.81 -13.22
N LEU A 230 -14.80 9.85 -13.39
CA LEU A 230 -15.22 11.16 -13.88
C LEU A 230 -15.25 11.09 -15.42
N ASP A 231 -16.37 10.60 -15.97
CA ASP A 231 -16.50 10.24 -17.39
C ASP A 231 -17.05 11.41 -18.22
N TYR A 232 -16.14 12.16 -18.84
CA TYR A 232 -16.45 13.30 -19.70
C TYR A 232 -17.07 12.90 -21.04
N HIS A 233 -17.01 11.63 -21.43
CA HIS A 233 -17.66 11.15 -22.65
C HIS A 233 -19.17 11.06 -22.48
N PHE A 234 -19.63 10.53 -21.34
CA PHE A 234 -21.05 10.40 -21.00
C PHE A 234 -21.59 11.56 -20.14
N ASN A 235 -20.73 12.48 -19.69
CA ASN A 235 -21.05 13.54 -18.74
C ASN A 235 -21.64 12.97 -17.44
N GLN A 236 -21.03 11.91 -16.94
CA GLN A 236 -21.48 11.17 -15.77
C GLN A 236 -20.33 10.93 -14.81
N ILE A 237 -20.66 10.96 -13.52
CA ILE A 237 -19.81 10.35 -12.50
C ILE A 237 -20.33 8.93 -12.33
N GLN A 238 -19.45 7.95 -12.51
CA GLN A 238 -19.77 6.54 -12.37
C GLN A 238 -18.97 5.94 -11.23
N TYR A 239 -19.43 4.81 -10.69
CA TYR A 239 -18.72 4.09 -9.64
C TYR A 239 -18.63 2.61 -9.92
N ARG A 240 -17.64 1.95 -9.32
CA ARG A 240 -17.47 0.51 -9.35
C ARG A 240 -16.71 0.05 -8.11
N TYR A 241 -17.03 -1.11 -7.55
CA TYR A 241 -16.12 -1.72 -6.57
C TYR A 241 -14.88 -2.23 -7.28
N SER A 242 -13.68 -2.00 -6.77
CA SER A 242 -12.44 -2.38 -7.46
C SER A 242 -12.31 -3.90 -7.67
N SER A 243 -13.06 -4.71 -6.93
CA SER A 243 -13.19 -6.16 -7.13
C SER A 243 -14.07 -6.56 -8.32
N ASP A 244 -14.92 -5.66 -8.82
CA ASP A 244 -15.90 -5.96 -9.87
C ASP A 244 -15.25 -5.93 -11.25
N GLN A 245 -15.49 -6.97 -12.05
CA GLN A 245 -15.05 -7.07 -13.45
C GLN A 245 -16.02 -6.40 -14.44
N GLY A 246 -17.07 -5.75 -13.94
CA GLY A 246 -18.13 -5.13 -14.74
C GLY A 246 -17.80 -3.71 -15.19
N ALA A 247 -18.62 -3.16 -16.10
CA ALA A 247 -18.57 -1.74 -16.42
C ALA A 247 -19.00 -0.89 -15.20
N PRO A 248 -18.43 0.32 -15.02
CA PRO A 248 -18.88 1.24 -13.97
C PRO A 248 -20.35 1.60 -14.12
N LYS A 249 -21.01 1.84 -12.99
CA LYS A 249 -22.44 2.18 -12.92
C LYS A 249 -22.61 3.68 -12.73
N PRO A 250 -23.56 4.33 -13.42
CA PRO A 250 -23.83 5.75 -13.20
C PRO A 250 -24.20 6.05 -11.74
N LEU A 251 -23.60 7.11 -11.20
CA LEU A 251 -23.86 7.63 -9.86
C LEU A 251 -24.51 9.01 -9.93
N TYR A 252 -23.86 9.96 -10.61
CA TYR A 252 -24.30 11.35 -10.76
C TYR A 252 -24.17 11.83 -12.20
N ALA A 253 -24.87 12.92 -12.52
CA ALA A 253 -24.60 13.69 -13.74
C ALA A 253 -23.51 14.73 -13.43
N MET A 254 -22.63 15.02 -14.39
CA MET A 254 -21.71 16.14 -14.28
C MET A 254 -22.40 17.46 -14.64
N GLY A 255 -22.23 18.45 -13.77
CA GLY A 255 -22.68 19.83 -13.99
C GLY A 255 -21.59 20.64 -14.68
N PHE A 256 -21.95 21.32 -15.77
CA PHE A 256 -21.09 22.26 -16.52
C PHE A 256 -21.75 23.64 -16.61
#